data_AF-A0A550GP54-F1
#
_entry.id   AF-A0A550GP54-F1
#
_cell.length_a   1.000
_cell.length_b   1.000
_cell.length_c   1.000
_cell.angle_alpha   90.00
_cell.angle_beta   90.00
_cell.angle_gamma   90.00
#
_symmetry.space_group_name_H-M   'P 1'
#
loop_
_entity.id
_entity.type
_entity.pdbx_description
1 polymer ?
#
loop_
_entity_poly.entity_id
_entity_poly.type
_entity_poly.pdbx_seq_one_letter_code
_entity_poly.pdbx_strand_id
1 'polypeptide(L)'
;MPVIFLLALKVYKQKNFEEILELDTPEIEQSHKELLSIWDKDRYLEKRVILQWIKKHSNLQPFLRDLEKSKISNLDLRDKVGWLFSVFDKPEEMIAERNEIFIQQEMLEYKDLFDTVEEYPLTQNQKRSIITDEFFNLVIAGAGTGKTSTIVGKTAYILEKGLAKPNEVLLLSFALDSKQELFNRIKARLN
;
A
#
# COMPACT_ATOMS: atom_id res chain seq x y z
N MET A 1 -3.97 20.74 -19.14
CA MET A 1 -2.59 21.07 -18.71
C MET A 1 -2.63 22.51 -18.23
N PRO A 2 -2.34 22.82 -16.95
CA PRO A 2 -2.44 24.19 -16.43
C PRO A 2 -1.44 25.12 -17.14
N VAL A 3 -1.83 26.37 -17.37
CA VAL A 3 -1.02 27.39 -18.06
C VAL A 3 0.29 27.69 -17.30
N ILE A 4 0.30 27.52 -15.99
CA ILE A 4 1.46 27.67 -15.10
C ILE A 4 2.53 26.61 -15.40
N PHE A 5 2.14 25.37 -15.66
CA PHE A 5 3.07 24.29 -16.01
C PHE A 5 3.80 24.55 -17.34
N LEU A 6 3.10 25.13 -18.33
CA LEU A 6 3.72 25.54 -19.59
C LEU A 6 4.68 26.73 -19.41
N LEU A 7 4.36 27.66 -18.50
CA LEU A 7 5.26 28.76 -18.13
C LEU A 7 6.51 28.23 -17.42
N ALA A 8 6.36 27.32 -16.46
CA ALA A 8 7.47 26.66 -15.79
C ALA A 8 8.36 25.89 -16.78
N LEU A 9 7.78 25.14 -17.73
CA LEU A 9 8.54 24.47 -18.80
C LEU A 9 9.24 25.45 -19.76
N LYS A 10 8.66 26.63 -20.00
CA LYS A 10 9.23 27.67 -20.86
C LYS A 10 10.37 28.42 -20.16
N VAL A 11 10.24 28.71 -18.87
CA VAL A 11 11.30 29.25 -18.00
C VAL A 11 12.42 28.22 -17.82
N TYR A 12 12.08 26.94 -17.64
CA TYR A 12 13.02 25.80 -17.58
C TYR A 12 13.91 25.71 -18.83
N LYS A 13 13.35 25.91 -20.03
CA LYS A 13 14.14 25.98 -21.28
C LYS A 13 15.03 27.24 -21.38
N GLN A 14 14.78 28.27 -20.58
CA GLN A 14 15.48 29.56 -20.62
C GLN A 14 16.59 29.72 -19.56
N LYS A 15 16.97 28.65 -18.85
CA LYS A 15 18.14 28.57 -17.93
C LYS A 15 18.10 29.40 -16.63
N ASN A 16 17.06 30.19 -16.34
CA ASN A 16 16.92 30.84 -15.03
C ASN A 16 16.23 29.90 -14.03
N PHE A 17 17.02 28.98 -13.45
CA PHE A 17 16.56 28.02 -12.44
C PHE A 17 16.23 28.68 -11.09
N GLU A 18 16.80 29.85 -10.78
CA GLU A 18 16.57 30.55 -9.51
C GLU A 18 15.14 31.11 -9.41
N GLU A 19 14.51 31.51 -10.52
CA GLU A 19 13.10 31.94 -10.55
C GLU A 19 12.11 30.77 -10.39
N ILE A 20 12.53 29.53 -10.69
CA ILE A 20 11.70 28.31 -10.51
C ILE A 20 11.60 27.94 -9.02
N LEU A 21 12.62 28.25 -8.23
CA LEU A 21 12.67 27.97 -6.79
C LEU A 21 11.75 28.88 -5.96
N GLU A 22 11.33 30.01 -6.51
CA GLU A 22 10.34 30.92 -5.89
C GLU A 22 8.90 30.65 -6.35
N LEU A 23 8.72 29.88 -7.43
CA LEU A 23 7.42 29.43 -7.86
C LEU A 23 6.97 28.27 -6.98
N ASP A 24 6.14 28.59 -5.99
CA ASP A 24 5.13 27.68 -5.46
C ASP A 24 4.61 26.86 -6.64
N THR A 25 4.92 25.56 -6.67
CA THR A 25 4.53 24.65 -7.75
C THR A 25 3.31 23.92 -7.22
N PRO A 26 2.09 24.44 -7.43
CA PRO A 26 0.90 23.90 -6.78
C PRO A 26 0.68 22.46 -7.22
N GLU A 27 1.21 22.05 -8.37
CA GLU A 27 1.22 20.67 -8.83
C GLU A 27 2.10 19.74 -7.97
N ILE A 28 3.28 20.18 -7.51
CA ILE A 28 4.12 19.39 -6.58
C ILE A 28 3.42 19.29 -5.24
N GLU A 29 2.93 20.40 -4.71
CA GLU A 29 2.24 20.43 -3.42
C GLU A 29 0.96 19.57 -3.45
N GLN A 30 0.17 19.67 -4.52
CA GLN A 30 -1.04 18.87 -4.70
C GLN A 30 -0.71 17.38 -4.86
N SER A 31 0.27 17.03 -5.69
CA SER A 31 0.65 15.63 -5.90
C SER A 31 1.21 15.01 -4.61
N HIS A 32 2.01 15.77 -3.85
CA HIS A 32 2.49 15.40 -2.52
C HIS A 32 1.35 15.14 -1.54
N LYS A 33 0.41 16.08 -1.40
CA LYS A 33 -0.77 15.91 -0.53
C LYS A 33 -1.60 14.69 -0.89
N GLU A 34 -1.84 14.48 -2.18
CA GLU A 34 -2.56 13.29 -2.66
C GLU A 34 -1.81 12.01 -2.33
N LEU A 35 -0.50 11.96 -2.58
CA LEU A 35 0.31 10.79 -2.29
C LEU A 35 0.34 10.49 -0.80
N LEU A 36 0.55 11.51 0.04
CA LEU A 36 0.55 11.38 1.50
C LEU A 36 -0.78 10.81 2.01
N SER A 37 -1.90 11.29 1.47
CA SER A 37 -3.24 10.79 1.83
C SER A 37 -3.46 9.32 1.47
N ILE A 38 -2.69 8.77 0.52
CA ILE A 38 -2.71 7.36 0.14
C ILE A 38 -1.73 6.57 0.99
N TRP A 39 -0.53 7.12 1.20
CA TRP A 39 0.62 6.46 1.83
C TRP A 39 0.42 6.19 3.32
N ASP A 40 -0.15 7.15 4.04
CA ASP A 40 -0.27 7.13 5.51
C ASP A 40 -1.53 6.43 6.03
N LYS A 41 -2.34 5.83 5.15
CA LYS A 41 -3.53 5.11 5.58
C LYS A 41 -3.16 3.87 6.39
N ASP A 42 -3.87 3.62 7.48
CA ASP A 42 -3.76 2.39 8.27
C ASP A 42 -4.39 1.19 7.53
N ARG A 43 -3.75 0.77 6.44
CA ARG A 43 -4.13 -0.38 5.61
C ARG A 43 -2.96 -0.79 4.73
N TYR A 44 -3.01 -2.01 4.19
CA TYR A 44 -2.09 -2.46 3.14
C TYR A 44 -2.16 -1.52 1.91
N LEU A 45 -1.01 -1.12 1.38
CA LEU A 45 -0.91 -0.25 0.21
C LEU A 45 -0.93 -1.09 -1.06
N GLU A 46 -2.09 -1.15 -1.71
CA GLU A 46 -2.26 -1.85 -2.98
C GLU A 46 -1.42 -1.22 -4.09
N LYS A 47 -0.64 -2.03 -4.81
CA LYS A 47 0.23 -1.54 -5.90
C LYS A 47 -0.53 -0.72 -6.93
N ARG A 48 -1.75 -1.14 -7.30
CA ARG A 48 -2.56 -0.47 -8.31
C ARG A 48 -2.89 0.99 -7.97
N VAL A 49 -3.02 1.33 -6.69
CA VAL A 49 -3.40 2.69 -6.25
C VAL A 49 -2.24 3.65 -6.53
N ILE A 50 -1.01 3.23 -6.20
CA ILE A 50 0.19 4.02 -6.50
C ILE A 50 0.42 4.11 -8.01
N LEU A 51 0.23 3.02 -8.76
CA LEU A 51 0.35 3.07 -10.22
C LEU A 51 -0.68 4.01 -10.88
N GLN A 52 -1.89 4.10 -10.35
CA GLN A 52 -2.89 5.08 -10.80
C GLN A 52 -2.46 6.51 -10.49
N TRP A 53 -1.92 6.76 -9.29
CA TRP A 53 -1.37 8.06 -8.92
C TRP A 53 -0.18 8.45 -9.82
N ILE A 54 0.76 7.54 -10.08
CA ILE A 54 1.89 7.74 -11.00
C ILE A 54 1.39 8.08 -12.41
N LYS A 55 0.41 7.33 -12.91
CA LYS A 55 -0.17 7.59 -14.23
C LYS A 55 -0.82 8.97 -14.30
N LYS A 56 -1.57 9.37 -13.27
CA LYS A 56 -2.22 10.68 -13.15
C LYS A 56 -1.21 11.83 -13.17
N HIS A 57 -0.06 11.65 -12.51
CA HIS A 57 0.97 12.67 -12.32
C HIS A 57 2.23 12.46 -13.19
N SER A 58 2.14 11.63 -14.23
CA SER A 58 3.29 11.23 -15.06
C SER A 58 4.06 12.40 -15.70
N ASN A 59 3.39 13.51 -15.97
CA ASN A 59 4.02 14.73 -16.50
C ASN A 59 5.01 15.39 -15.52
N LEU A 60 4.93 15.09 -14.21
CA LEU A 60 5.85 15.62 -13.21
C LEU A 60 7.20 14.88 -13.21
N GLN A 61 7.25 13.63 -13.67
CA GLN A 61 8.45 12.80 -13.53
C GLN A 61 9.72 13.40 -14.18
N PRO A 62 9.69 13.93 -15.43
CA PRO A 62 10.87 14.57 -16.01
C PRO A 62 11.30 15.80 -15.20
N PHE A 63 10.35 16.59 -14.73
CA PHE A 63 10.60 17.79 -13.95
C PHE A 63 11.22 17.48 -12.58
N LEU A 64 10.68 16.48 -11.87
CA LEU A 64 11.22 16.01 -10.59
C LEU A 64 12.66 15.50 -10.73
N ARG A 65 12.99 14.79 -11.81
CA ARG A 65 14.35 14.31 -12.11
C ARG A 65 15.35 15.46 -12.27
N ASP A 66 14.93 16.56 -12.87
CA ASP A 66 15.82 17.71 -13.08
C ASP A 66 15.96 18.55 -11.81
N LEU A 67 14.87 18.68 -11.03
CA LEU A 67 14.90 19.31 -9.72
C LEU A 67 15.79 18.54 -8.72
N GLU A 68 15.74 17.22 -8.72
CA GLU A 68 16.55 16.37 -7.84
C GLU A 68 18.07 16.56 -8.07
N LYS A 69 18.48 16.82 -9.31
CA LYS A 69 19.88 17.15 -9.67
C LYS A 69 20.27 18.60 -9.36
N SER A 70 19.30 19.45 -9.04
CA SER A 70 19.49 20.87 -8.84
C SER A 70 19.76 21.18 -7.36
N LYS A 71 20.40 22.32 -7.09
CA LYS A 71 20.58 22.80 -5.72
C LYS A 71 19.29 23.48 -5.23
N ILE A 72 18.42 22.71 -4.57
CA ILE A 72 17.20 23.23 -3.92
C ILE A 72 17.58 23.74 -2.51
N SER A 73 17.48 25.05 -2.29
CA SER A 73 17.78 25.68 -0.98
C SER A 73 16.66 25.50 0.05
N ASN A 74 15.41 25.39 -0.39
CA ASN A 74 14.27 25.15 0.48
C ASN A 74 14.21 23.65 0.87
N LEU A 75 14.40 23.37 2.17
CA LEU A 75 14.47 22.00 2.69
C LEU A 75 13.14 21.23 2.52
N ASP A 76 12.01 21.86 2.84
CA ASP A 76 10.69 21.23 2.70
C ASP A 76 10.40 20.84 1.24
N LEU A 77 10.68 21.75 0.30
CA LEU A 77 10.53 21.46 -1.11
C LEU A 77 11.49 20.34 -1.56
N ARG A 78 12.74 20.36 -1.07
CA ARG A 78 13.73 19.34 -1.39
C ARG A 78 13.28 17.95 -0.94
N ASP A 79 12.75 17.83 0.27
CA ASP A 79 12.27 16.57 0.83
C ASP A 79 11.06 16.05 0.04
N LYS A 80 10.10 16.93 -0.28
CA LYS A 80 8.95 16.61 -1.14
C LYS A 80 9.37 16.12 -2.52
N VAL A 81 10.27 16.85 -3.18
CA VAL A 81 10.79 16.48 -4.50
C VAL A 81 11.50 15.13 -4.45
N GLY A 82 12.37 14.93 -3.46
CA GLY A 82 13.11 13.68 -3.29
C GLY A 82 12.19 12.48 -3.05
N TRP A 83 11.18 12.64 -2.20
CA TRP A 83 10.21 11.56 -1.94
C TRP A 83 9.33 11.25 -3.17
N LEU A 84 8.75 12.28 -3.80
CA LEU A 84 7.96 12.11 -5.02
C LEU A 84 8.79 11.44 -6.13
N PHE A 85 10.02 11.92 -6.35
CA PHE A 85 10.93 11.34 -7.32
C PHE A 85 11.20 9.86 -7.03
N SER A 86 11.45 9.49 -5.78
CA SER A 86 11.70 8.10 -5.38
C SER A 86 10.50 7.20 -5.69
N VAL A 87 9.28 7.67 -5.44
CA VAL A 87 8.05 6.93 -5.76
C VAL A 87 7.83 6.79 -7.27
N PHE A 88 8.22 7.79 -8.07
CA PHE A 88 8.18 7.68 -9.53
C PHE A 88 9.26 6.77 -10.12
N ASP A 89 10.48 6.82 -9.58
CA ASP A 89 11.65 6.11 -10.13
C ASP A 89 11.65 4.64 -9.72
N LYS A 90 11.23 4.34 -8.49
CA LYS A 90 11.27 2.99 -7.90
C LYS A 90 10.01 2.64 -7.13
N PRO A 91 8.83 2.65 -7.79
CA PRO A 91 7.56 2.43 -7.10
C PRO A 91 7.51 1.07 -6.40
N GLU A 92 8.00 0.00 -7.02
CA GLU A 92 7.99 -1.34 -6.44
C GLU A 92 8.76 -1.43 -5.12
N GLU A 93 9.97 -0.85 -5.06
CA GLU A 93 10.81 -0.86 -3.86
C GLU A 93 10.13 -0.06 -2.74
N MET A 94 9.69 1.16 -3.07
CA MET A 94 9.00 2.06 -2.14
C MET A 94 7.74 1.41 -1.53
N ILE A 95 6.91 0.77 -2.36
CA ILE A 95 5.70 0.08 -1.91
C ILE A 95 6.04 -1.13 -1.03
N ALA A 96 7.05 -1.92 -1.43
CA ALA A 96 7.47 -3.10 -0.70
C ALA A 96 7.99 -2.74 0.71
N GLU A 97 8.83 -1.71 0.84
CA GLU A 97 9.36 -1.23 2.13
C GLU A 97 8.23 -0.76 3.05
N ARG A 98 7.32 0.07 2.53
CA ARG A 98 6.18 0.57 3.30
C ARG A 98 5.27 -0.57 3.76
N ASN A 99 4.95 -1.50 2.86
CA ASN A 99 4.09 -2.64 3.20
C ASN A 99 4.78 -3.62 4.15
N GLU A 100 6.10 -3.75 4.10
CA GLU A 100 6.85 -4.53 5.07
C GLU A 100 6.68 -3.96 6.48
N ILE A 101 6.85 -2.65 6.64
CA ILE A 101 6.63 -1.95 7.91
C ILE A 101 5.20 -2.18 8.41
N PHE A 102 4.21 -1.99 7.54
CA PHE A 102 2.79 -2.23 7.86
C PHE A 102 2.56 -3.69 8.30
N ILE A 103 3.11 -4.67 7.58
CA ILE A 103 2.95 -6.09 7.93
C ILE A 103 3.52 -6.38 9.32
N GLN A 104 4.71 -5.86 9.65
CA GLN A 104 5.32 -6.09 10.96
C GLN A 104 4.49 -5.47 12.09
N GLN A 105 3.93 -4.27 11.86
CA GLN A 105 3.05 -3.61 12.82
C GLN A 105 1.78 -4.42 13.05
N GLU A 106 1.12 -4.86 11.98
CA GLU A 106 -0.10 -5.68 12.07
C GLU A 106 0.15 -7.04 12.72
N MET A 107 1.31 -7.66 12.49
CA MET A 107 1.69 -8.91 13.17
C MET A 107 1.80 -8.74 14.69
N LEU A 108 2.22 -7.56 15.16
CA LEU A 108 2.31 -7.22 16.57
C LEU A 108 0.95 -6.83 17.14
N GLU A 109 0.18 -6.00 16.43
CA GLU A 109 -1.15 -5.54 16.84
C GLU A 109 -2.12 -6.71 17.00
N TYR A 110 -2.14 -7.63 16.04
CA TYR A 110 -3.04 -8.81 16.02
C TYR A 110 -2.35 -10.08 16.52
N LYS A 111 -1.29 -9.94 17.33
CA LYS A 111 -0.52 -11.10 17.81
C LYS A 111 -1.42 -12.11 18.53
N ASP A 112 -2.26 -11.67 19.46
CA ASP A 112 -3.11 -12.55 20.25
C ASP A 112 -4.13 -13.28 19.38
N LEU A 113 -4.72 -12.58 18.40
CA LEU A 113 -5.57 -13.20 17.39
C LEU A 113 -4.80 -14.30 16.64
N PHE A 114 -3.63 -13.99 16.09
CA PHE A 114 -2.88 -14.95 15.28
C PHE A 114 -2.32 -16.13 16.07
N ASP A 115 -2.14 -15.98 17.38
CA ASP A 115 -1.64 -17.05 18.24
C ASP A 115 -2.76 -17.96 18.76
N THR A 116 -4.02 -17.51 18.72
CA THR A 116 -5.17 -18.21 19.34
C THR A 116 -6.31 -18.57 18.38
N VAL A 117 -6.34 -18.00 17.17
CA VAL A 117 -7.42 -18.23 16.18
C VAL A 117 -7.48 -19.70 15.71
N GLU A 118 -6.40 -20.46 15.82
CA GLU A 118 -6.38 -21.89 15.51
C GLU A 118 -5.81 -22.67 16.70
N GLU A 119 -5.89 -24.01 16.65
CA GLU A 119 -5.37 -24.87 17.74
C GLU A 119 -3.88 -24.62 18.03
N TYR A 120 -3.14 -24.24 16.99
CA TYR A 120 -1.74 -23.84 17.08
C TYR A 120 -1.56 -22.43 16.51
N PRO A 121 -0.59 -21.65 17.04
CA PRO A 121 -0.26 -20.34 16.49
C PRO A 121 0.04 -20.39 15.00
N LEU A 122 -0.45 -19.39 14.26
CA LEU A 122 -0.19 -19.28 12.84
C LEU A 122 1.31 -19.05 12.59
N THR A 123 1.84 -19.68 11.54
CA THR A 123 3.23 -19.46 11.11
C THR A 123 3.42 -18.05 10.52
N GLN A 124 4.65 -17.56 10.48
CA GLN A 124 4.96 -16.24 9.92
C GLN A 124 4.47 -16.08 8.47
N ASN A 125 4.61 -17.11 7.65
CA ASN A 125 4.12 -17.10 6.26
C ASN A 125 2.60 -17.01 6.17
N GLN A 126 1.88 -17.65 7.09
CA GLN A 126 0.41 -17.53 7.17
C GLN A 126 0.00 -16.14 7.61
N LYS A 127 0.61 -15.60 8.69
CA LYS A 127 0.36 -14.23 9.17
C LYS A 127 0.59 -13.20 8.05
N ARG A 128 1.73 -13.29 7.34
CA ARG A 128 2.01 -12.41 6.18
C ARG A 128 0.97 -12.55 5.08
N SER A 129 0.57 -13.77 4.73
CA SER A 129 -0.45 -14.02 3.71
C SER A 129 -1.82 -13.45 4.10
N ILE A 130 -2.13 -13.46 5.40
CA ILE A 130 -3.37 -12.90 5.97
C ILE A 130 -3.35 -11.37 5.92
N ILE A 131 -2.26 -10.74 6.32
CA ILE A 131 -2.17 -9.27 6.35
C ILE A 131 -2.05 -8.68 4.95
N THR A 132 -1.45 -9.41 4.00
CA THR A 132 -1.36 -8.99 2.60
C THR A 132 -2.76 -8.84 2.01
N ASP A 133 -3.07 -7.62 1.53
CA ASP A 133 -4.38 -7.23 1.03
C ASP A 133 -4.27 -6.48 -0.30
N GLU A 134 -3.56 -7.09 -1.25
CA GLU A 134 -3.60 -6.67 -2.65
C GLU A 134 -4.98 -6.90 -3.24
N PHE A 135 -5.30 -6.19 -4.33
CA PHE A 135 -6.60 -6.31 -4.98
C PHE A 135 -6.94 -7.76 -5.40
N PHE A 136 -5.93 -8.49 -5.88
CA PHE A 136 -5.97 -9.94 -6.04
C PHE A 136 -4.77 -10.53 -5.34
N ASN A 137 -5.01 -11.50 -4.46
CA ASN A 137 -3.95 -12.19 -3.74
C ASN A 137 -4.01 -13.70 -4.03
N LEU A 138 -2.89 -14.26 -4.48
CA LEU A 138 -2.73 -15.70 -4.73
C LEU A 138 -1.75 -16.27 -3.70
N VAL A 139 -2.26 -17.12 -2.81
CA VAL A 139 -1.43 -17.82 -1.82
C VAL A 139 -1.10 -19.21 -2.33
N ILE A 140 0.18 -19.46 -2.59
CA ILE A 140 0.69 -20.79 -2.97
C ILE A 140 0.99 -21.58 -1.70
N ALA A 141 0.27 -22.68 -1.49
CA ALA A 141 0.34 -23.46 -0.27
C ALA A 141 0.42 -24.96 -0.57
N GLY A 142 1.45 -25.61 -0.02
CA GLY A 142 1.67 -27.05 -0.16
C GLY A 142 0.63 -27.91 0.56
N ALA A 143 0.74 -29.23 0.40
CA ALA A 143 0.00 -30.15 1.25
C ALA A 143 0.44 -29.98 2.71
N GLY A 144 -0.50 -29.99 3.65
CA GLY A 144 -0.20 -29.86 5.09
C GLY A 144 0.22 -28.47 5.58
N THR A 145 0.37 -27.45 4.73
CA THR A 145 0.84 -26.11 5.14
C THR A 145 -0.24 -25.21 5.76
N GLY A 146 -1.36 -25.78 6.21
CA GLY A 146 -2.43 -25.03 6.89
C GLY A 146 -3.27 -24.10 6.01
N LYS A 147 -3.61 -24.51 4.78
CA LYS A 147 -4.49 -23.73 3.86
C LYS A 147 -5.79 -23.25 4.53
N THR A 148 -6.51 -24.18 5.16
CA THR A 148 -7.77 -23.87 5.85
C THR A 148 -7.53 -22.90 7.01
N SER A 149 -6.48 -23.11 7.79
CA SER A 149 -6.08 -22.21 8.89
C SER A 149 -5.77 -20.79 8.39
N THR A 150 -5.13 -20.64 7.24
CA THR A 150 -4.89 -19.33 6.62
C THR A 150 -6.20 -18.64 6.22
N ILE A 151 -7.18 -19.38 5.68
CA ILE A 151 -8.49 -18.83 5.32
C ILE A 151 -9.27 -18.40 6.57
N VAL A 152 -9.28 -19.23 7.61
CA VAL A 152 -9.91 -18.89 8.90
C VAL A 152 -9.25 -17.66 9.50
N GLY A 153 -7.91 -17.62 9.55
CA GLY A 153 -7.16 -16.48 10.05
C GLY A 153 -7.39 -15.19 9.26
N LYS A 154 -7.47 -15.26 7.91
CA LYS A 154 -7.80 -14.08 7.08
C LYS A 154 -9.21 -13.57 7.36
N THR A 155 -10.17 -14.50 7.50
CA THR A 155 -11.55 -14.14 7.82
C THR A 155 -11.61 -13.44 9.17
N ALA A 156 -10.98 -14.01 10.19
CA ALA A 156 -10.92 -13.44 11.53
C ALA A 156 -10.29 -12.04 11.52
N TYR A 157 -9.15 -11.89 10.86
CA TYR A 157 -8.44 -10.63 10.75
C TYR A 157 -9.25 -9.54 10.05
N ILE A 158 -9.90 -9.84 8.92
CA ILE A 158 -10.76 -8.89 8.20
C ILE A 158 -11.88 -8.37 9.11
N LEU A 159 -12.50 -9.25 9.90
CA LEU A 159 -13.60 -8.88 10.79
C LEU A 159 -13.10 -8.09 12.00
N GLU A 160 -12.01 -8.52 12.63
CA GLU A 160 -11.43 -7.88 13.82
C GLU A 160 -10.88 -6.49 13.50
N LYS A 161 -10.13 -6.32 12.39
CA LYS A 161 -9.64 -5.01 11.92
C LYS A 161 -10.77 -4.13 11.38
N GLY A 162 -11.98 -4.67 11.19
CA GLY A 162 -13.13 -3.93 10.66
C GLY A 162 -13.03 -3.59 9.18
N LEU A 163 -12.27 -4.38 8.40
CA LEU A 163 -12.11 -4.20 6.96
C LEU A 163 -13.38 -4.56 6.18
N ALA A 164 -14.20 -5.46 6.73
CA ALA A 164 -15.51 -5.83 6.19
C ALA A 164 -16.43 -6.31 7.30
N LYS A 165 -17.74 -6.22 7.07
CA LYS A 165 -18.76 -6.86 7.92
C LYS A 165 -18.88 -8.35 7.59
N PRO A 166 -19.39 -9.18 8.51
CA PRO A 166 -19.58 -10.62 8.24
C PRO A 166 -20.39 -10.93 6.98
N ASN A 167 -21.40 -10.11 6.67
CA ASN A 167 -22.24 -10.27 5.47
C ASN A 167 -21.61 -9.75 4.17
N GLU A 168 -20.42 -9.16 4.23
CA GLU A 168 -19.63 -8.69 3.09
C GLU A 168 -18.52 -9.72 2.71
N VAL A 169 -18.34 -10.77 3.51
CA VAL A 169 -17.34 -11.82 3.29
C VAL A 169 -17.99 -13.08 2.70
N LEU A 170 -17.51 -13.52 1.53
CA LEU A 170 -17.91 -14.76 0.88
C LEU A 170 -16.77 -15.77 0.86
N LEU A 171 -16.99 -16.94 1.45
CA LEU A 171 -16.04 -18.05 1.43
C LEU A 171 -16.56 -19.17 0.54
N LEU A 172 -15.70 -19.63 -0.37
CA LEU A 172 -16.01 -20.67 -1.34
C LEU A 172 -15.07 -21.87 -1.15
N SER A 173 -15.62 -23.07 -1.23
CA SER A 173 -14.88 -24.32 -1.19
C SER A 173 -15.52 -25.31 -2.15
N PHE A 174 -14.70 -26.13 -2.81
CA PHE A 174 -15.16 -27.08 -3.82
C PHE A 174 -15.80 -28.33 -3.21
N ALA A 175 -15.18 -28.91 -2.17
CA ALA A 175 -15.67 -30.13 -1.52
C ALA A 175 -16.64 -29.80 -0.38
N LEU A 176 -17.74 -30.57 -0.29
CA LEU A 176 -18.77 -30.39 0.72
C LEU A 176 -18.22 -30.53 2.15
N ASP A 177 -17.37 -31.53 2.39
CA ASP A 177 -16.78 -31.78 3.70
C ASP A 177 -15.89 -30.62 4.14
N SER A 178 -15.05 -30.11 3.23
CA SER A 178 -14.20 -28.94 3.48
C SER A 178 -15.00 -27.68 3.74
N LYS A 179 -16.15 -27.51 3.07
CA LYS A 179 -17.08 -26.41 3.35
C LYS A 179 -17.64 -26.50 4.77
N GLN A 180 -18.10 -27.68 5.18
CA GLN A 180 -18.67 -27.89 6.51
C GLN A 180 -17.61 -27.68 7.61
N GLU A 181 -16.40 -28.18 7.38
CA GLU A 181 -15.27 -27.97 8.28
C GLU A 181 -14.96 -26.48 8.44
N LEU A 182 -14.79 -25.74 7.33
CA LEU A 182 -14.51 -24.30 7.35
C LEU A 182 -15.61 -23.52 8.07
N PHE A 183 -16.87 -23.86 7.81
CA PHE A 183 -18.02 -23.24 8.46
C PHE A 183 -18.02 -23.47 9.98
N ASN A 184 -17.80 -24.72 10.40
CA ASN A 184 -17.75 -25.08 11.82
C ASN A 184 -16.60 -24.36 12.54
N ARG A 185 -15.42 -24.30 11.91
CA ARG A 185 -14.25 -23.60 12.43
C ARG A 185 -14.54 -22.11 12.64
N ILE A 186 -15.09 -21.44 11.63
CA ILE A 186 -15.42 -20.01 11.71
C ILE A 186 -16.44 -19.75 12.82
N LYS A 187 -17.52 -20.53 12.86
CA LYS A 187 -18.55 -20.39 13.89
C LYS A 187 -18.00 -20.63 15.31
N ALA A 188 -17.04 -21.53 15.47
CA ALA A 188 -16.45 -21.80 16.78
C ALA A 188 -15.55 -20.66 17.30
N ARG A 189 -15.03 -19.80 16.41
CA ARG A 189 -13.97 -18.83 16.73
C ARG A 189 -14.37 -17.37 16.58
N LEU A 190 -15.40 -17.06 15.79
CA LEU A 190 -15.82 -15.69 15.44
C LEU A 190 -17.24 -15.36 15.94
N ASN A 191 -17.69 -16.04 17.00
CA ASN A 191 -18.99 -15.78 17.66
C ASN A 191 -18.83 -14.94 18.91
#